data_AF-A0A7C4ZG94-F1
#
_entry.id   AF-A0A7C4ZG94-F1
#
_cell.length_a   1.000
_cell.length_b   1.000
_cell.length_c   1.000
_cell.angle_alpha   90.00
_cell.angle_beta   90.00
_cell.angle_gamma   90.00
#
_symmetry.space_group_name_H-M   'P 1'
#
loop_
_entity.id
_entity.type
_entity.pdbx_description
1 polymer ?
#
loop_
_entity_poly.entity_id
_entity_poly.type
_entity_poly.pdbx_seq_one_letter_code
_entity_poly.pdbx_strand_id
1 'polypeptide(L)'
;MVRTLKDKAMDYFLTVYLVNDAFSRRNIRFLSETKLQKLVFLSEKSMIDEREKGFNFYFIKLTHGPFSQELRSTLEKLLQTRFFNDFGLKPTHNAKLILEDFQDVIERNHTFFQKITIVNDRFATMPLERLLNTIYEMPWGRGGARTIADLPPRTPMLYPMKPHIVMRELKITDDEVENLLMNFDPRAVKDLSEAMRDAREGRWRTYEQVFSGL
;
A
#
# COMPACT_ATOMS: atom_id res chain seq x y z
N MET A 1 14.08 -7.08 3.00
CA MET A 1 13.26 -8.14 2.37
C MET A 1 12.84 -7.60 1.03
N VAL A 2 13.06 -8.34 -0.06
CA VAL A 2 12.66 -7.89 -1.40
C VAL A 2 11.14 -8.01 -1.50
N ARG A 3 10.45 -6.95 -1.93
CA ARG A 3 8.98 -6.97 -2.14
C ARG A 3 8.64 -7.93 -3.26
N THR A 4 7.66 -8.79 -3.01
CA THR A 4 7.17 -9.75 -4.01
C THR A 4 6.28 -9.05 -5.05
N LEU A 5 6.02 -9.72 -6.18
CA LEU A 5 5.05 -9.23 -7.16
C LEU A 5 3.63 -9.14 -6.56
N LYS A 6 3.28 -10.10 -5.70
CA LYS A 6 2.02 -10.09 -4.93
C LYS A 6 1.92 -8.85 -4.04
N ASP A 7 2.97 -8.52 -3.28
CA ASP A 7 2.96 -7.32 -2.43
C ASP A 7 2.77 -6.04 -3.27
N LYS A 8 3.41 -5.97 -4.43
CA LYS A 8 3.23 -4.83 -5.36
C LYS A 8 1.80 -4.73 -5.88
N ALA A 9 1.23 -5.84 -6.36
CA ALA A 9 -0.15 -5.89 -6.85
C ALA A 9 -1.14 -5.41 -5.78
N MET A 10 -0.95 -5.88 -4.55
CA MET A 10 -1.75 -5.48 -3.41
C MET A 10 -1.62 -4.00 -3.08
N ASP A 11 -0.40 -3.48 -3.08
CA ASP A 11 -0.16 -2.07 -2.80
C ASP A 11 -0.77 -1.16 -3.87
N TYR A 12 -0.73 -1.54 -5.15
CA TYR A 12 -1.46 -0.83 -6.21
C TYR A 12 -2.96 -0.84 -5.94
N PHE A 13 -3.53 -2.03 -5.73
CA PHE A 13 -4.98 -2.21 -5.58
C PHE A 13 -5.53 -1.45 -4.37
N LEU A 14 -4.88 -1.59 -3.21
CA LEU A 14 -5.28 -0.87 -1.99
C LEU A 14 -5.10 0.64 -2.13
N THR A 15 -4.09 1.11 -2.87
CA THR A 15 -3.91 2.55 -3.14
C THR A 15 -5.04 3.09 -4.03
N VAL A 16 -5.41 2.35 -5.09
CA VAL A 16 -6.55 2.70 -5.95
C VAL A 16 -7.84 2.75 -5.15
N TYR A 17 -8.09 1.75 -4.30
CA TYR A 17 -9.25 1.76 -3.40
C TYR A 17 -9.26 2.98 -2.48
N LEU A 18 -8.15 3.25 -1.78
CA LEU A 18 -8.04 4.36 -0.82
C LEU A 18 -8.36 5.70 -1.47
N VAL A 19 -7.79 5.95 -2.64
CA VAL A 19 -8.00 7.20 -3.37
C VAL A 19 -9.45 7.27 -3.89
N ASN A 20 -9.99 6.18 -4.44
CA ASN A 20 -11.36 6.14 -4.92
C ASN A 20 -12.40 6.36 -3.82
N ASP A 21 -12.21 5.73 -2.65
CA ASP A 21 -13.06 5.90 -1.47
C ASP A 21 -13.02 7.36 -0.98
N ALA A 22 -11.83 7.97 -0.91
CA ALA A 22 -11.68 9.37 -0.52
C ALA A 22 -12.44 10.33 -1.44
N PHE A 23 -12.36 10.14 -2.76
CA PHE A 23 -13.11 10.98 -3.72
C PHE A 23 -14.62 10.69 -3.72
N SER A 24 -15.00 9.42 -3.76
CA SER A 24 -16.40 9.02 -3.97
C SER A 24 -17.26 9.24 -2.73
N ARG A 25 -16.75 8.95 -1.53
CA ARG A 25 -17.53 9.07 -0.29
C ARG A 25 -17.32 10.38 0.44
N ARG A 26 -16.11 10.94 0.40
CA ARG A 26 -15.78 12.18 1.12
C ARG A 26 -15.89 13.43 0.26
N ASN A 27 -16.18 13.26 -1.04
CA ASN A 27 -16.35 14.34 -2.02
C ASN A 27 -15.20 15.35 -2.00
N ILE A 28 -13.97 14.85 -1.81
CA ILE A 28 -12.79 15.71 -1.89
C ILE A 28 -12.60 16.17 -3.34
N ARG A 29 -12.19 17.43 -3.53
CA ARG A 29 -11.93 17.99 -4.86
C ARG A 29 -10.52 17.74 -5.36
N PHE A 30 -9.59 17.49 -4.44
CA PHE A 30 -8.16 17.42 -4.70
C PHE A 30 -7.46 16.61 -3.60
N LEU A 31 -6.53 15.73 -4.00
CA LEU A 31 -5.67 14.97 -3.10
C LEU A 31 -4.21 15.17 -3.52
N SER A 32 -3.39 15.77 -2.65
CA SER A 32 -1.94 15.88 -2.89
C SER A 32 -1.23 14.57 -2.58
N GLU A 33 -0.08 14.34 -3.24
CA GLU A 33 0.82 13.22 -2.92
C GLU A 33 1.19 13.20 -1.44
N THR A 34 1.52 14.36 -0.85
CA THR A 34 1.87 14.44 0.57
C THR A 34 0.73 13.96 1.46
N LYS A 35 -0.53 14.30 1.13
CA LYS A 35 -1.69 13.81 1.89
C LYS A 35 -1.90 12.31 1.65
N LEU A 36 -1.75 11.81 0.42
CA LEU A 36 -1.82 10.38 0.12
C LEU A 36 -0.82 9.57 0.96
N GLN A 37 0.43 10.03 1.05
CA GLN A 37 1.46 9.42 1.91
C GLN A 37 1.00 9.26 3.36
N LYS A 38 0.24 10.24 3.89
CA LYS A 38 -0.29 10.20 5.26
C LYS A 38 -1.46 9.25 5.42
N LEU A 39 -2.39 9.25 4.46
CA LEU A 39 -3.55 8.37 4.50
C LEU A 39 -3.13 6.89 4.38
N VAL A 40 -2.17 6.59 3.50
CA VAL A 40 -1.61 5.23 3.38
C VAL A 40 -0.89 4.84 4.66
N PHE A 41 -0.02 5.69 5.20
CA PHE A 41 0.67 5.43 6.47
C PHE A 41 -0.33 5.12 7.61
N LEU A 42 -1.38 5.92 7.75
CA LEU A 42 -2.39 5.73 8.80
C LEU A 42 -3.17 4.42 8.60
N SER A 43 -3.51 4.09 7.35
CA SER A 43 -4.20 2.85 7.00
C SER A 43 -3.35 1.64 7.33
N GLU A 44 -2.10 1.62 6.85
CA GLU A 44 -1.14 0.55 7.12
C GLU A 44 -0.84 0.41 8.61
N LYS A 45 -0.66 1.52 9.33
CA LYS A 45 -0.47 1.49 10.78
C LYS A 45 -1.66 0.81 11.48
N SER A 46 -2.90 1.14 11.09
CA SER A 46 -4.09 0.53 11.71
C SER A 46 -4.21 -0.97 11.41
N MET A 47 -3.68 -1.43 10.28
CA MET A 47 -3.61 -2.86 9.92
C MET A 47 -2.52 -3.56 10.75
N ILE A 48 -1.34 -2.94 10.86
CA ILE A 48 -0.21 -3.47 11.64
C ILE A 48 -0.54 -3.56 13.13
N ASP A 49 -1.24 -2.57 13.69
CA ASP A 49 -1.65 -2.58 15.11
C ASP A 49 -2.51 -3.82 15.44
N GLU A 50 -3.24 -4.36 14.46
CA GLU A 50 -4.04 -5.59 14.57
C GLU A 50 -3.39 -6.83 13.92
N ARG A 51 -2.11 -6.73 13.52
CA ARG A 51 -1.33 -7.80 12.88
C ARG A 51 -1.97 -8.32 11.57
N GLU A 52 -2.62 -7.42 10.84
CA GLU A 52 -3.23 -7.70 9.55
C GLU A 52 -2.32 -7.22 8.40
N LYS A 53 -1.94 -8.12 7.49
CA LYS A 53 -1.04 -7.81 6.38
C LYS A 53 -1.84 -7.28 5.19
N GLY A 54 -1.90 -5.95 5.07
CA GLY A 54 -2.50 -5.24 3.95
C GLY A 54 -1.44 -4.57 3.08
N PHE A 55 -1.24 -3.26 3.26
CA PHE A 55 -0.12 -2.54 2.63
C PHE A 55 1.25 -3.10 3.05
N ASN A 56 2.25 -2.94 2.18
CA ASN A 56 3.61 -3.44 2.38
C ASN A 56 4.66 -2.37 2.06
N PHE A 57 4.44 -1.15 2.57
CA PHE A 57 5.32 -0.03 2.30
C PHE A 57 6.34 0.16 3.42
N TYR A 58 7.55 0.54 3.04
CA TYR A 58 8.54 1.03 3.98
C TYR A 58 8.37 2.54 4.20
N PHE A 59 8.12 2.93 5.45
CA PHE A 59 7.98 4.34 5.85
C PHE A 59 9.14 4.79 6.73
N ILE A 60 9.68 5.98 6.43
CA ILE A 60 10.66 6.68 7.27
C ILE A 60 10.13 8.06 7.66
N LYS A 61 10.59 8.60 8.80
CA LYS A 61 10.30 9.98 9.16
C LYS A 61 11.12 10.94 8.31
N LEU A 62 10.47 11.85 7.59
CA LEU A 62 11.09 13.03 6.96
C LEU A 62 10.57 14.33 7.59
N THR A 63 11.01 15.48 7.05
CA THR A 63 10.62 16.82 7.51
C THR A 63 9.12 17.04 7.55
N HIS A 64 8.37 16.44 6.62
CA HIS A 64 6.91 16.52 6.56
C HIS A 64 6.23 15.24 7.03
N GLY A 65 6.86 14.46 7.91
CA GLY A 65 6.29 13.27 8.55
C GLY A 65 6.64 11.98 7.81
N PRO A 66 5.84 10.90 7.97
CA PRO A 66 6.10 9.60 7.37
C PRO A 66 6.13 9.67 5.84
N PHE A 67 7.15 9.10 5.21
CA PHE A 67 7.30 9.06 3.77
C PHE A 67 7.74 7.67 3.32
N SER A 68 7.12 7.18 2.24
CA SER A 68 7.51 5.97 1.53
C SER A 68 7.91 6.29 0.10
N GLN A 69 9.17 5.99 -0.23
CA GLN A 69 9.68 6.07 -1.61
C GLN A 69 8.95 5.06 -2.51
N GLU A 70 8.58 3.91 -1.95
CA GLU A 70 7.87 2.85 -2.66
C GLU A 70 6.47 3.28 -3.06
N LEU A 71 5.73 3.96 -2.17
CA LEU A 71 4.42 4.53 -2.49
C LEU A 71 4.53 5.61 -3.58
N ARG A 72 5.58 6.43 -3.54
CA ARG A 72 5.82 7.42 -4.61
C ARG A 72 6.02 6.73 -5.97
N SER A 73 6.85 5.70 -6.03
CA SER A 73 7.03 4.93 -7.27
C SER A 73 5.76 4.19 -7.69
N THR A 74 4.97 3.68 -6.75
CA THR A 74 3.63 3.11 -7.01
C THR A 74 2.72 4.16 -7.64
N LEU A 75 2.70 5.38 -7.09
CA LEU A 75 1.88 6.48 -7.61
C LEU A 75 2.30 6.88 -9.03
N GLU A 76 3.60 7.00 -9.29
CA GLU A 76 4.13 7.31 -10.62
C GLU A 76 3.63 6.30 -11.67
N LYS A 77 3.58 5.00 -11.33
CA LYS A 77 3.01 3.99 -12.24
C LYS A 77 1.50 4.13 -12.42
N LEU A 78 0.75 4.38 -11.34
CA LEU A 78 -0.72 4.55 -11.42
C LEU A 78 -1.13 5.77 -12.25
N LEU A 79 -0.30 6.82 -12.27
CA LEU A 79 -0.46 7.96 -13.16
C LEU A 79 -0.16 7.58 -14.62
N GLN A 80 0.95 6.88 -14.87
CA GLN A 80 1.33 6.41 -16.21
C GLN A 80 0.27 5.48 -16.83
N THR A 81 -0.33 4.59 -16.03
CA THR A 81 -1.40 3.69 -16.45
C THR A 81 -2.79 4.31 -16.38
N ARG A 82 -2.88 5.62 -16.12
CA ARG A 82 -4.11 6.43 -16.13
C ARG A 82 -5.18 5.94 -15.15
N PHE A 83 -4.79 5.39 -14.01
CA PHE A 83 -5.73 5.12 -12.90
C PHE A 83 -6.09 6.41 -12.16
N PHE A 84 -5.16 7.35 -12.10
CA PHE A 84 -5.39 8.68 -11.56
C PHE A 84 -5.09 9.75 -12.60
N ASN A 85 -5.68 10.94 -12.43
CA ASN A 85 -5.24 12.11 -13.16
C ASN A 85 -4.00 12.75 -12.51
N ASP A 86 -3.19 13.43 -13.32
CA ASP A 86 -2.01 14.15 -12.81
C ASP A 86 -2.41 15.36 -11.94
N PHE A 87 -3.62 15.89 -12.15
CA PHE A 87 -4.14 17.02 -11.39
C PHE A 87 -4.99 16.57 -10.20
N GLY A 88 -4.30 16.29 -9.09
CA GLY A 88 -4.94 16.05 -7.79
C GLY A 88 -5.35 14.62 -7.52
N LEU A 89 -4.81 13.66 -8.26
CA LEU A 89 -4.97 12.22 -8.04
C LEU A 89 -6.43 11.75 -8.06
N LYS A 90 -7.30 12.44 -8.80
CA LYS A 90 -8.68 12.03 -8.98
C LYS A 90 -8.73 10.69 -9.72
N PRO A 91 -9.48 9.69 -9.22
CA PRO A 91 -9.72 8.43 -9.91
C PRO A 91 -10.32 8.65 -11.30
N THR A 92 -9.77 7.95 -12.29
CA THR A 92 -10.33 7.88 -13.64
C THR A 92 -11.41 6.81 -13.74
N HIS A 93 -11.95 6.59 -14.95
CA HIS A 93 -12.83 5.47 -15.21
C HIS A 93 -12.14 4.11 -15.00
N ASN A 94 -10.86 3.98 -15.40
CA ASN A 94 -10.08 2.75 -15.22
C ASN A 94 -9.94 2.35 -13.75
N ALA A 95 -9.76 3.34 -12.86
CA ALA A 95 -9.74 3.08 -11.42
C ALA A 95 -11.06 2.59 -10.86
N LYS A 96 -12.20 2.94 -11.47
CA LYS A 96 -13.50 2.42 -11.05
C LYS A 96 -13.72 1.01 -11.58
N LEU A 97 -13.44 0.79 -12.87
CA LEU A 97 -13.56 -0.52 -13.50
C LEU A 97 -12.75 -1.58 -12.77
N ILE A 98 -11.48 -1.32 -12.42
CA ILE A 98 -10.68 -2.32 -11.69
C ILE A 98 -11.23 -2.63 -10.30
N LEU A 99 -11.89 -1.67 -9.64
CA LEU A 99 -12.50 -1.91 -8.34
C LEU A 99 -13.80 -2.71 -8.47
N GLU A 100 -14.57 -2.47 -9.53
CA GLU A 100 -15.76 -3.23 -9.90
C GLU A 100 -15.40 -4.68 -10.27
N ASP A 101 -14.38 -4.87 -11.11
CA ASP A 101 -13.89 -6.19 -11.55
C ASP A 101 -13.37 -7.05 -10.39
N PHE A 102 -12.88 -6.41 -9.32
CA PHE A 102 -12.33 -7.07 -8.14
C PHE A 102 -13.22 -6.88 -6.90
N GLN A 103 -14.53 -6.65 -7.10
CA GLN A 103 -15.47 -6.46 -6.00
C GLN A 103 -15.53 -7.67 -5.06
N ASP A 104 -15.46 -8.89 -5.59
CA ASP A 104 -15.40 -10.12 -4.77
C ASP A 104 -14.18 -10.14 -3.83
N VAL A 105 -13.04 -9.61 -4.30
CA VAL A 105 -11.83 -9.46 -3.48
C VAL A 105 -12.05 -8.45 -2.38
N ILE A 106 -12.77 -7.36 -2.65
CA ILE A 106 -13.11 -6.34 -1.66
C ILE A 106 -14.03 -6.93 -0.59
N GLU A 107 -15.08 -7.64 -0.99
CA GLU A 107 -16.10 -8.18 -0.08
C GLU A 107 -15.54 -9.23 0.88
N ARG A 108 -14.78 -10.20 0.37
CA ARG A 108 -14.19 -11.24 1.23
C ARG A 108 -13.08 -10.73 2.15
N ASN A 109 -12.56 -9.53 1.88
CA ASN A 109 -11.52 -8.87 2.68
C ASN A 109 -12.03 -7.58 3.35
N HIS A 110 -13.34 -7.46 3.57
CA HIS A 110 -13.98 -6.22 4.02
C HIS A 110 -13.30 -5.56 5.23
N THR A 111 -12.71 -6.32 6.16
CA THR A 111 -12.03 -5.76 7.35
C THR A 111 -10.85 -4.84 6.97
N PHE A 112 -10.07 -5.21 5.95
CA PHE A 112 -8.95 -4.40 5.45
C PHE A 112 -9.44 -3.10 4.81
N PHE A 113 -10.47 -3.21 3.97
CA PHE A 113 -11.07 -2.08 3.28
C PHE A 113 -11.81 -1.13 4.24
N GLN A 114 -12.44 -1.68 5.28
CA GLN A 114 -13.08 -0.91 6.34
C GLN A 114 -12.07 -0.04 7.10
N LYS A 115 -10.84 -0.51 7.33
CA LYS A 115 -9.78 0.30 7.94
C LYS A 115 -9.41 1.51 7.08
N ILE A 116 -9.29 1.31 5.76
CA ILE A 116 -9.05 2.40 4.81
C ILE A 116 -10.21 3.40 4.86
N THR A 117 -11.45 2.91 4.81
CA THR A 117 -12.64 3.74 4.96
C THR A 117 -12.61 4.56 6.24
N ILE A 118 -12.30 3.95 7.40
CA ILE A 118 -12.27 4.65 8.70
C ILE A 118 -11.21 5.75 8.69
N VAL A 119 -10.04 5.49 8.11
CA VAL A 119 -8.98 6.49 7.94
C VAL A 119 -9.45 7.63 7.04
N ASN A 120 -10.04 7.33 5.89
CA ASN A 120 -10.57 8.37 5.00
C ASN A 120 -11.68 9.18 5.64
N ASP A 121 -12.59 8.53 6.36
CA ASP A 121 -13.69 9.18 7.07
C ASP A 121 -13.19 10.19 8.11
N ARG A 122 -12.06 9.90 8.74
CA ARG A 122 -11.47 10.76 9.76
C ARG A 122 -10.53 11.83 9.19
N PHE A 123 -9.77 11.52 8.15
CA PHE A 123 -8.59 12.31 7.77
C PHE A 123 -8.60 12.87 6.35
N ALA A 124 -9.36 12.32 5.40
CA ALA A 124 -9.25 12.73 3.99
C ALA A 124 -9.61 14.22 3.77
N THR A 125 -10.67 14.69 4.44
CA THR A 125 -11.13 16.09 4.38
C THR A 125 -10.37 17.02 5.32
N MET A 126 -9.51 16.48 6.19
CA MET A 126 -8.74 17.28 7.15
C MET A 126 -7.71 18.14 6.42
N PRO A 127 -7.52 19.42 6.79
CA PRO A 127 -6.42 20.24 6.27
C PRO A 127 -5.07 19.56 6.52
N LEU A 128 -4.14 19.69 5.57
CA LEU A 128 -2.86 18.97 5.61
C LEU A 128 -2.06 19.28 6.88
N GLU A 129 -2.02 20.55 7.30
CA GLU A 129 -1.35 20.97 8.54
C GLU A 129 -1.89 20.24 9.77
N ARG A 130 -3.22 20.20 9.92
CA ARG A 130 -3.87 19.50 11.04
C ARG A 130 -3.63 17.99 10.99
N LEU A 131 -3.60 17.40 9.79
CA LEU A 131 -3.26 15.99 9.60
C LEU A 131 -1.81 15.70 10.03
N LEU A 132 -0.87 16.58 9.66
CA LEU A 132 0.53 16.46 10.08
C LEU A 132 0.67 16.56 11.59
N ASN A 133 0.04 17.54 12.22
CA ASN A 133 0.07 17.70 13.69
C ASN A 133 -0.49 16.44 14.38
N THR A 134 -1.62 15.93 13.88
CA THR A 134 -2.22 14.69 14.41
C THR A 134 -1.26 13.51 14.31
N ILE A 135 -0.52 13.38 13.20
CA ILE A 135 0.48 12.31 13.03
C ILE A 135 1.66 12.54 13.96
N TYR A 136 2.16 13.76 14.09
CA TYR A 136 3.30 14.07 14.94
C TYR A 136 3.02 13.79 16.42
N GLU A 137 1.81 14.02 16.87
CA GLU A 137 1.35 13.77 18.24
C GLU A 137 1.11 12.27 18.54
N MET A 138 1.13 11.40 17.52
CA MET A 138 0.90 9.97 17.76
C MET A 138 2.02 9.36 18.62
N PRO A 139 1.67 8.51 19.59
CA PRO A 139 2.66 7.83 20.42
C PRO A 139 3.53 6.89 19.59
N TRP A 140 4.82 6.83 19.93
CA TRP A 140 5.82 6.00 19.27
C TRP A 140 6.62 5.16 20.26
N GLY A 141 6.79 3.87 19.94
CA GLY A 141 7.53 2.91 20.76
C GLY A 141 6.74 2.30 21.92
N ARG A 142 7.38 1.41 22.69
CA ARG A 142 6.74 0.76 23.85
C ARG A 142 6.55 1.78 24.98
N GLY A 143 5.31 1.92 25.46
CA GLY A 143 4.97 2.77 26.60
C GLY A 143 4.55 4.20 26.27
N GLY A 144 4.52 4.60 24.99
CA GLY A 144 3.91 5.88 24.57
C GLY A 144 4.58 7.16 25.10
N ALA A 145 5.76 7.06 25.71
CA ALA A 145 6.47 8.19 26.31
C ALA A 145 7.09 9.15 25.29
N ARG A 146 7.11 8.78 24.01
CA ARG A 146 7.57 9.60 22.89
C ARG A 146 6.50 9.66 21.83
N THR A 147 6.53 10.71 21.04
CA THR A 147 5.68 10.90 19.88
C THR A 147 6.48 10.75 18.59
N ILE A 148 5.81 10.73 17.44
CA ILE A 148 6.48 10.77 16.13
C ILE A 148 7.31 12.07 15.97
N ALA A 149 6.86 13.18 16.56
CA ALA A 149 7.59 14.45 16.56
C ALA A 149 9.00 14.30 17.14
N ASP A 150 9.15 13.50 18.19
CA ASP A 150 10.41 13.35 18.94
C ASP A 150 11.46 12.48 18.23
N LEU A 151 11.07 11.79 17.16
CA LEU A 151 11.98 10.87 16.46
C LEU A 151 13.03 11.64 15.63
N PRO A 152 14.29 11.17 15.56
CA PRO A 152 15.25 11.71 14.61
C PRO A 152 14.74 11.60 13.16
N PRO A 153 15.16 12.51 12.25
CA PRO A 153 14.94 12.33 10.82
C PRO A 153 15.50 10.98 10.33
N ARG A 154 14.86 10.42 9.31
CA ARG A 154 15.15 9.10 8.70
C ARG A 154 14.93 7.90 9.63
N THR A 155 14.31 8.10 10.79
CA THR A 155 13.89 6.98 11.65
C THR A 155 12.90 6.09 10.91
N PRO A 156 13.15 4.76 10.82
CA PRO A 156 12.19 3.81 10.29
C PRO A 156 10.91 3.80 11.13
N MET A 157 9.77 3.85 10.44
CA MET A 157 8.46 3.93 11.07
C MET A 157 7.68 2.63 10.86
N LEU A 158 7.26 2.37 9.62
CA LEU A 158 6.58 1.13 9.25
C LEU A 158 7.47 0.34 8.30
N TYR A 159 7.35 -0.98 8.37
CA TYR A 159 8.05 -1.91 7.50
C TYR A 159 7.16 -3.12 7.25
N PRO A 160 7.32 -3.79 6.10
CA PRO A 160 6.56 -4.99 5.79
C PRO A 160 6.63 -6.02 6.93
N MET A 161 5.48 -6.53 7.34
CA MET A 161 5.41 -7.49 8.42
C MET A 161 6.09 -8.81 8.05
N LYS A 162 6.83 -9.37 9.02
CA LYS A 162 7.43 -10.69 8.87
C LYS A 162 6.34 -11.77 8.94
N PRO A 163 6.42 -12.87 8.17
CA PRO A 163 5.35 -13.88 8.13
C PRO A 163 4.92 -14.41 9.50
N HIS A 164 5.84 -14.58 10.45
CA HIS A 164 5.55 -15.15 11.78
C HIS A 164 4.78 -14.24 12.74
N ILE A 165 4.67 -12.92 12.46
CA ILE A 165 3.87 -12.00 13.28
C ILE A 165 2.49 -11.73 12.71
N VAL A 166 2.23 -12.18 11.48
CA VAL A 166 0.98 -11.91 10.76
C VAL A 166 -0.11 -12.84 11.28
N MET A 167 -1.24 -12.26 11.68
CA MET A 167 -2.42 -13.02 12.12
C MET A 167 -3.44 -13.20 11.00
N ARG A 168 -3.57 -12.21 10.12
CA ARG A 168 -4.47 -12.25 8.96
C ARG A 168 -3.78 -11.65 7.75
N GLU A 169 -3.92 -12.30 6.61
CA GLU A 169 -3.47 -11.78 5.31
C GLU A 169 -4.66 -11.48 4.43
N LEU A 170 -4.53 -10.46 3.57
CA LEU A 170 -5.51 -10.20 2.54
C LEU A 170 -5.56 -11.39 1.57
N LYS A 171 -6.74 -11.99 1.45
CA LYS A 171 -7.00 -13.17 0.62
C LYS A 171 -7.13 -12.78 -0.84
N ILE A 172 -6.15 -13.18 -1.64
CA ILE A 172 -6.13 -13.02 -3.10
C ILE A 172 -5.46 -14.25 -3.73
N THR A 173 -6.06 -14.77 -4.81
CA THR A 173 -5.54 -15.90 -5.58
C THR A 173 -4.41 -15.44 -6.50
N ASP A 174 -3.60 -16.38 -6.98
CA ASP A 174 -2.49 -16.03 -7.88
C ASP A 174 -3.02 -15.53 -9.23
N ASP A 175 -4.12 -16.09 -9.73
CA ASP A 175 -4.78 -15.63 -10.97
C ASP A 175 -5.29 -14.19 -10.84
N GLU A 176 -5.85 -13.83 -9.69
CA GLU A 176 -6.28 -12.45 -9.40
C GLU A 176 -5.08 -11.50 -9.29
N VAL A 177 -3.97 -11.95 -8.70
CA VAL A 177 -2.72 -11.17 -8.65
C VAL A 177 -2.18 -10.93 -10.05
N GLU A 178 -2.16 -11.96 -10.89
CA GLU A 178 -1.75 -11.86 -12.29
C GLU A 178 -2.63 -10.86 -13.06
N ASN A 179 -3.95 -10.98 -12.92
CA ASN A 179 -4.91 -10.06 -13.52
C ASN A 179 -4.71 -8.60 -13.04
N LEU A 180 -4.46 -8.37 -11.75
CA LEU A 180 -4.14 -7.03 -11.25
C LEU A 180 -2.84 -6.50 -11.88
N LEU A 181 -1.80 -7.33 -11.96
CA LEU A 181 -0.52 -6.92 -12.54
C LEU A 181 -0.63 -6.64 -14.03
N MET A 182 -1.44 -7.39 -14.78
CA MET A 182 -1.73 -7.09 -16.19
C MET A 182 -2.29 -5.67 -16.37
N ASN A 183 -3.07 -5.18 -15.41
CA ASN A 183 -3.63 -3.84 -15.43
C ASN A 183 -2.63 -2.75 -15.01
N PHE A 184 -1.77 -3.01 -14.02
CA PHE A 184 -0.86 -1.99 -13.46
C PHE A 184 0.52 -1.95 -14.09
N ASP A 185 1.02 -3.08 -14.57
CA ASP A 185 2.35 -3.21 -15.16
C ASP A 185 2.37 -4.41 -16.12
N PRO A 186 1.92 -4.24 -17.38
CA PRO A 186 1.88 -5.33 -18.37
C PRO A 186 3.23 -6.02 -18.58
N ARG A 187 4.34 -5.35 -18.27
CA ARG A 187 5.69 -5.93 -18.35
C ARG A 187 5.95 -6.92 -17.21
N ALA A 188 5.37 -6.70 -16.03
CA ALA A 188 5.51 -7.57 -14.87
C ALA A 188 4.80 -8.93 -15.04
N VAL A 189 3.88 -9.04 -15.99
CA VAL A 189 3.16 -10.28 -16.31
C VAL A 189 4.13 -11.36 -16.77
N LYS A 190 5.09 -11.02 -17.63
CA LYS A 190 6.09 -11.96 -18.12
C LYS A 190 6.94 -12.53 -16.98
N ASP A 191 7.38 -11.66 -16.07
CA ASP A 191 8.16 -12.04 -14.90
C ASP A 191 7.35 -12.94 -13.94
N LEU A 192 6.05 -12.66 -13.78
CA LEU A 192 5.17 -13.49 -12.95
C LEU A 192 4.92 -14.87 -13.57
N SER A 193 4.58 -14.94 -14.86
CA SER A 193 4.33 -16.21 -15.54
C SER A 193 5.58 -17.11 -15.51
N GLU A 194 6.78 -16.52 -15.64
CA GLU A 194 8.05 -17.24 -15.48
C GLU A 194 8.23 -17.74 -14.03
N ALA A 195 8.03 -16.88 -13.02
CA ALA A 195 8.16 -17.26 -11.61
C ALA A 195 7.14 -18.31 -11.16
N MET A 196 5.89 -18.24 -11.62
CA MET A 196 4.83 -19.22 -11.30
C MET A 196 5.10 -20.56 -11.97
N ARG A 197 5.62 -20.55 -13.20
CA ARG A 197 6.06 -21.79 -13.88
C ARG A 197 7.19 -22.45 -13.11
N ASP A 198 8.22 -21.69 -12.73
CA ASP A 198 9.35 -22.20 -11.96
C ASP A 198 8.91 -22.76 -10.60
N ALA A 199 7.92 -22.11 -9.95
CA ALA A 199 7.37 -22.57 -8.70
C ALA A 199 6.57 -23.88 -8.81
N ARG A 200 5.73 -24.01 -9.85
CA ARG A 200 4.95 -25.24 -10.13
C ARG A 200 5.85 -26.42 -10.52
N GLU A 201 6.96 -26.15 -11.18
CA GLU A 201 7.93 -27.16 -11.61
C GLU A 201 8.98 -27.50 -10.53
N GLY A 202 8.85 -26.92 -9.32
CA GLY A 202 9.77 -27.17 -8.21
C GLY A 202 11.18 -26.63 -8.44
N ARG A 203 11.38 -25.74 -9.43
CA ARG A 203 12.68 -25.14 -9.77
C ARG A 203 13.01 -23.94 -8.87
N TRP A 204 12.88 -24.09 -7.56
CA TRP A 204 13.35 -23.06 -6.64
C TRP A 204 14.86 -23.23 -6.47
N ARG A 205 15.66 -22.37 -7.10
CA ARG A 205 17.09 -22.32 -6.77
C ARG A 205 17.25 -21.78 -5.35
N THR A 206 17.88 -22.56 -4.47
CA THR A 206 18.22 -22.06 -3.14
C THR A 206 19.24 -20.93 -3.24
N TYR A 207 19.33 -20.08 -2.20
CA TYR A 207 20.32 -19.00 -2.14
C TYR A 207 21.75 -19.51 -2.39
N GLU A 208 22.05 -20.72 -1.91
CA GLU A 208 23.32 -21.40 -2.17
C GLU A 208 23.50 -21.76 -3.64
N GLN A 209 22.48 -22.25 -4.35
CA GLN A 209 22.58 -22.62 -5.77
C GLN A 209 22.72 -21.44 -6.73
N VAL A 210 22.30 -20.24 -6.33
CA VAL A 210 22.46 -19.03 -7.14
C VAL A 210 23.86 -18.43 -7.01
N PHE A 211 24.52 -18.64 -5.87
CA PHE A 211 25.80 -18.01 -5.54
C PHE A 211 26.97 -18.99 -5.37
N SER A 212 26.77 -20.31 -5.48
CA SER A 212 27.84 -21.33 -5.46
C SER A 212 28.66 -21.43 -6.75
N GLY A 213 28.48 -20.48 -7.68
CA GLY A 213 29.23 -20.38 -8.94
C GLY A 213 30.09 -19.11 -9.05
N LEU A 214 30.30 -18.39 -7.96
CA LEU A 214 31.26 -17.28 -7.84
C LEU A 214 32.48 -17.72 -7.02
#